data_AF-A0A4R8UHK7-F1
#
_entry.id   AF-A0A4R8UHK7-F1
#
_cell.length_a   1.000
_cell.length_b   1.000
_cell.length_c   1.000
_cell.angle_alpha   90.00
_cell.angle_beta   90.00
_cell.angle_gamma   90.00
#
_symmetry.space_group_name_H-M   'P 1'
#
loop_
_entity.id
_entity.type
_entity.pdbx_description
1 polymer ?
#
loop_
_entity_poly.entity_id
_entity_poly.type
_entity_poly.pdbx_seq_one_letter_code
_entity_poly.pdbx_strand_id
1 'polypeptide(L)'
;MTKFGWLPEPITTDATAYGTAAAIAGSTYNTTLATRKQFLDELSTWHTLDPRYDIEADRKDALAGKLEELNRRMIVPETDWDAQASNDIEVTAKVDGKVLVDYDHLSPQPGSLDALMTDGYHLVTTNILATYTGRGDVSYQERYAVSVQVLCGNTAPVESSGQTPADCKLIRFFPETRK
;
A
#
# COMPACT_ATOMS: atom_id res chain seq x y z
N MET A 1 7.84 -5.15 -13.78
CA MET A 1 8.41 -4.17 -12.84
C MET A 1 8.90 -2.95 -13.62
N THR A 2 8.83 -1.77 -13.03
CA THR A 2 9.38 -0.51 -13.60
C THR A 2 10.90 -0.46 -13.43
N LYS A 3 11.51 0.64 -13.92
CA LYS A 3 12.96 0.93 -13.83
C LYS A 3 13.54 0.82 -12.41
N PHE A 4 12.71 0.99 -11.38
CA PHE A 4 13.13 0.96 -9.97
C PHE A 4 12.66 -0.29 -9.22
N GLY A 5 12.08 -1.28 -9.92
CA GLY A 5 11.70 -2.55 -9.30
C GLY A 5 10.33 -2.55 -8.60
N TRP A 6 9.50 -1.54 -8.77
CA TRP A 6 8.13 -1.47 -8.22
C TRP A 6 7.06 -1.45 -9.32
N LEU A 7 5.79 -1.51 -8.94
CA LEU A 7 4.64 -1.35 -9.85
C LEU A 7 4.22 0.13 -9.88
N PRO A 8 3.73 0.67 -11.02
CA PRO A 8 3.21 2.04 -11.07
C PRO A 8 1.88 2.16 -10.32
N GLU A 9 1.54 3.39 -9.92
CA GLU A 9 0.25 3.67 -9.30
C GLU A 9 -0.89 3.37 -10.28
N PRO A 10 -1.90 2.58 -9.89
CA PRO A 10 -3.07 2.34 -10.73
C PRO A 10 -3.92 3.61 -10.84
N ILE A 11 -4.31 3.97 -12.06
CA ILE A 11 -5.28 5.05 -12.33
C ILE A 11 -6.65 4.39 -12.51
N THR A 12 -7.49 4.44 -11.47
CA THR A 12 -8.80 3.78 -11.48
C THR A 12 -9.71 4.38 -10.42
N THR A 13 -11.02 4.27 -10.63
CA THR A 13 -12.07 4.61 -9.66
C THR A 13 -12.61 3.39 -8.91
N ASP A 14 -12.12 2.19 -9.22
CA ASP A 14 -12.49 0.95 -8.53
C ASP A 14 -11.59 0.74 -7.30
N ALA A 15 -12.19 0.91 -6.11
CA ALA A 15 -11.52 0.72 -4.83
C ALA A 15 -10.88 -0.67 -4.70
N THR A 16 -11.56 -1.73 -5.15
CA THR A 16 -11.07 -3.11 -5.08
C THR A 16 -9.81 -3.27 -5.93
N ALA A 17 -9.86 -2.76 -7.16
CA ALA A 17 -8.73 -2.82 -8.08
C ALA A 17 -7.54 -2.01 -7.54
N TYR A 18 -7.79 -0.79 -7.07
CA TYR A 18 -6.75 0.07 -6.51
C TYR A 18 -6.11 -0.55 -5.25
N GLY A 19 -6.93 -0.96 -4.27
CA GLY A 19 -6.46 -1.53 -3.02
C GLY A 19 -5.68 -2.83 -3.22
N THR A 20 -6.12 -3.68 -4.16
CA THR A 20 -5.39 -4.89 -4.54
C THR A 20 -4.02 -4.57 -5.14
N ALA A 21 -3.97 -3.64 -6.09
CA ALA A 21 -2.73 -3.22 -6.72
C ALA A 21 -1.77 -2.56 -5.71
N ALA A 22 -2.28 -1.74 -4.79
CA ALA A 22 -1.50 -1.15 -3.70
C ALA A 22 -0.91 -2.21 -2.75
N ALA A 23 -1.70 -3.23 -2.38
CA ALA A 23 -1.22 -4.34 -1.56
C ALA A 23 -0.09 -5.13 -2.25
N ILE A 24 -0.23 -5.39 -3.55
CA ILE A 24 0.82 -6.06 -4.35
C ILE A 24 2.06 -5.16 -4.47
N ALA A 25 1.87 -3.87 -4.78
CA ALA A 25 2.96 -2.92 -4.97
C ALA A 25 3.78 -2.72 -3.70
N GLY A 26 3.13 -2.56 -2.55
CA GLY A 26 3.79 -2.50 -1.24
C GLY A 26 4.58 -3.77 -0.88
N SER A 27 4.22 -4.89 -1.50
CA SER A 27 4.81 -6.21 -1.26
C SER A 27 5.80 -6.65 -2.34
N THR A 28 6.03 -5.82 -3.38
CA THR A 28 6.85 -6.14 -4.55
C THR A 28 7.99 -5.12 -4.66
N TYR A 29 9.23 -5.58 -4.55
CA TYR A 29 10.40 -4.72 -4.66
C TYR A 29 11.63 -5.52 -5.09
N ASN A 30 12.63 -4.83 -5.62
CA ASN A 30 13.92 -5.42 -5.94
C ASN A 30 15.03 -4.57 -5.32
N THR A 31 15.77 -5.15 -4.38
CA THR A 31 16.78 -4.42 -3.60
C THR A 31 18.00 -4.01 -4.42
N THR A 32 18.17 -4.54 -5.64
CA THR A 32 19.25 -4.17 -6.56
C THR A 32 18.92 -2.94 -7.41
N LEU A 33 17.63 -2.59 -7.52
CA LEU A 33 17.16 -1.51 -8.39
C LEU A 33 16.86 -0.21 -7.64
N ALA A 34 16.55 -0.29 -6.35
CA ALA A 34 16.27 0.86 -5.52
C ALA A 34 16.64 0.63 -4.05
N THR A 35 17.03 1.71 -3.39
CA THR A 35 17.16 1.73 -1.93
C THR A 35 15.79 1.69 -1.28
N ARG A 36 15.74 1.24 -0.02
CA ARG A 36 14.53 1.29 0.81
C ARG A 36 13.89 2.68 0.84
N LYS A 37 14.72 3.73 0.95
CA LYS A 37 14.28 5.12 0.95
C LYS A 37 13.61 5.50 -0.37
N GLN A 38 14.19 5.14 -1.52
CA GLN A 38 13.59 5.44 -2.82
C GLN A 38 12.24 4.74 -3.01
N PHE A 39 12.12 3.48 -2.56
CA PHE A 39 10.86 2.75 -2.60
C PHE A 39 9.78 3.40 -1.72
N LEU A 40 10.17 3.85 -0.52
CA LEU A 40 9.29 4.60 0.38
C LEU A 40 8.85 5.94 -0.21
N ASP A 41 9.81 6.70 -0.73
CA ASP A 41 9.55 8.02 -1.30
C ASP A 41 8.57 7.89 -2.48
N GLU A 42 8.71 6.87 -3.32
CA GLU A 42 7.74 6.58 -4.39
C GLU A 42 6.35 6.23 -3.83
N LEU A 43 6.25 5.24 -2.95
CA LEU A 43 4.97 4.79 -2.41
C LEU A 43 4.25 5.91 -1.63
N SER A 44 5.02 6.85 -1.06
CA SER A 44 4.45 8.03 -0.42
C SER A 44 3.65 8.93 -1.38
N THR A 45 4.01 8.96 -2.66
CA THR A 45 3.30 9.75 -3.69
C THR A 45 1.89 9.21 -4.01
N TRP A 46 1.63 7.96 -3.65
CA TRP A 46 0.31 7.34 -3.81
C TRP A 46 -0.66 7.82 -2.74
N HIS A 47 -0.17 8.46 -1.68
CA HIS A 47 -1.02 8.95 -0.62
C HIS A 47 -1.66 10.28 -1.01
N THR A 48 -2.87 10.50 -0.50
CA THR A 48 -3.55 11.79 -0.61
C THR A 48 -3.79 12.39 0.78
N LEU A 49 -4.01 13.70 0.80
CA LEU A 49 -4.43 14.41 2.00
C LEU A 49 -5.84 13.95 2.37
N ASP A 50 -6.06 13.63 3.64
CA ASP A 50 -7.33 13.12 4.15
C ASP A 50 -8.34 14.28 4.28
N PRO A 51 -9.38 14.37 3.43
CA PRO A 51 -10.28 15.52 3.40
C PRO A 51 -11.13 15.68 4.66
N ARG A 52 -11.16 14.69 5.57
CA ARG A 52 -11.92 14.79 6.84
C ARG A 52 -11.32 15.78 7.83
N TYR A 53 -10.08 16.21 7.63
CA TYR A 53 -9.49 17.29 8.40
C TYR A 53 -9.81 18.63 7.73
N ASP A 54 -10.25 19.61 8.50
CA ASP A 54 -10.73 20.89 7.96
C ASP A 54 -9.60 21.80 7.46
N ILE A 55 -8.43 21.72 8.09
CA ILE A 55 -7.27 22.58 7.78
C ILE A 55 -6.13 21.78 7.14
N GLU A 56 -5.43 22.40 6.19
CA GLU A 56 -4.36 21.77 5.43
C GLU A 56 -3.18 21.32 6.32
N ALA A 57 -2.89 22.05 7.40
CA ALA A 57 -1.86 21.67 8.36
C ALA A 57 -2.15 20.30 8.99
N ASP A 58 -3.37 20.11 9.49
CA ASP A 58 -3.81 18.83 10.08
C ASP A 58 -3.80 17.70 9.04
N ARG A 59 -4.15 17.99 7.78
CA ARG A 59 -4.06 17.01 6.69
C ARG A 59 -2.62 16.55 6.46
N LYS A 60 -1.66 17.49 6.48
CA LYS A 60 -0.24 17.20 6.31
C LYS A 60 0.33 16.43 7.50
N ASP A 61 -0.04 16.81 8.72
CA ASP A 61 0.37 16.10 9.94
C ASP A 61 -0.20 14.68 9.97
N ALA A 62 -1.46 14.51 9.60
CA ALA A 62 -2.08 13.19 9.48
C ALA A 62 -1.38 12.33 8.42
N LEU A 63 -1.05 12.91 7.25
CA LEU A 63 -0.28 12.21 6.22
C LEU A 63 1.12 11.82 6.73
N ALA A 64 1.83 12.73 7.40
CA ALA A 64 3.15 12.44 7.96
C ALA A 64 3.10 11.26 8.95
N GLY A 65 2.10 11.22 9.84
CA GLY A 65 1.89 10.10 10.75
C GLY A 65 1.62 8.78 10.03
N LYS A 66 0.80 8.80 8.97
CA LYS A 66 0.52 7.62 8.13
C LYS A 66 1.76 7.11 7.40
N LEU A 67 2.60 8.01 6.90
CA LEU A 67 3.88 7.66 6.25
C LEU A 67 4.89 7.10 7.27
N GLU A 68 4.89 7.62 8.51
CA GLU A 68 5.69 7.04 9.59
C GLU A 68 5.22 5.63 9.95
N GLU A 69 3.90 5.39 10.00
CA GLU A 69 3.33 4.05 10.21
C GLU A 69 3.67 3.09 9.07
N LEU A 70 3.55 3.53 7.81
CA LEU A 70 3.97 2.79 6.62
C LEU A 70 5.45 2.36 6.76
N ASN A 71 6.31 3.32 7.08
CA ASN A 71 7.75 3.10 7.25
C ASN A 71 8.06 2.11 8.38
N ARG A 72 7.30 2.13 9.47
CA ARG A 72 7.54 1.25 10.62
C ARG A 72 6.98 -0.16 10.44
N ARG A 73 5.88 -0.33 9.71
CA ARG A 73 5.05 -1.54 9.86
C ARG A 73 4.77 -2.32 8.57
N MET A 74 4.86 -1.72 7.40
CA MET A 74 4.52 -2.42 6.14
C MET A 74 5.77 -2.92 5.43
N ILE A 75 6.80 -2.08 5.41
CA ILE A 75 8.07 -2.37 4.76
C ILE A 75 8.97 -3.08 5.76
N VAL A 76 9.74 -4.05 5.27
CA VAL A 76 10.74 -4.73 6.10
C VAL A 76 11.64 -3.69 6.80
N PRO A 77 12.05 -3.95 8.06
CA PRO A 77 13.01 -3.11 8.76
C PRO A 77 14.24 -2.80 7.89
N GLU A 78 14.87 -1.65 8.12
CA GLU A 78 16.06 -1.25 7.36
C GLU A 78 17.17 -2.31 7.40
N THR A 79 17.37 -2.93 8.56
CA THR A 79 18.31 -4.04 8.74
C THR A 79 17.99 -5.25 7.86
N ASP A 80 16.71 -5.57 7.72
CA ASP A 80 16.25 -6.71 6.91
C ASP A 80 16.36 -6.36 5.43
N TRP A 81 16.08 -5.12 5.05
CA TRP A 81 16.31 -4.63 3.69
C TRP A 81 17.79 -4.68 3.33
N ASP A 82 18.69 -4.23 4.21
CA ASP A 82 20.13 -4.24 3.96
C ASP A 82 20.68 -5.67 3.86
N ALA A 83 20.17 -6.58 4.69
CA ALA A 83 20.48 -8.01 4.58
C ALA A 83 19.97 -8.60 3.25
N GLN A 84 18.77 -8.22 2.82
CA GLN A 84 18.19 -8.63 1.54
C GLN A 84 18.97 -8.04 0.36
N ALA A 85 19.36 -6.77 0.42
CA ALA A 85 20.19 -6.08 -0.56
C ALA A 85 21.56 -6.74 -0.69
N SER A 86 22.16 -7.11 0.44
CA SER A 86 23.41 -7.88 0.47
C SER A 86 23.30 -9.28 -0.13
N ASN A 87 22.09 -9.77 -0.44
CA ASN A 87 21.84 -11.04 -1.10
C ASN A 87 21.15 -10.89 -2.46
N ASP A 88 21.11 -9.67 -3.02
CA ASP A 88 20.46 -9.33 -4.28
C ASP A 88 19.00 -9.83 -4.36
N ILE A 89 18.25 -9.68 -3.25
CA ILE A 89 16.89 -10.21 -3.15
C ILE A 89 15.91 -9.38 -4.01
N GLU A 90 15.14 -10.12 -4.80
CA GLU A 90 13.91 -9.66 -5.45
C GLU A 90 12.71 -10.31 -4.76
N VAL A 91 11.68 -9.51 -4.51
CA VAL A 91 10.41 -9.95 -3.96
C VAL A 91 9.31 -9.68 -4.97
N THR A 92 8.59 -10.73 -5.35
CA THR A 92 7.39 -10.63 -6.18
C THR A 92 6.18 -11.05 -5.38
N ALA A 93 5.12 -10.25 -5.41
CA ALA A 93 3.89 -10.54 -4.68
C ALA A 93 2.72 -10.80 -5.62
N LYS A 94 1.78 -11.62 -5.14
CA LYS A 94 0.46 -11.77 -5.75
C LYS A 94 -0.60 -12.00 -4.67
N VAL A 95 -1.86 -11.73 -5.02
CA VAL A 95 -3.00 -12.12 -4.20
C VAL A 95 -3.05 -13.64 -4.06
N ASP A 96 -3.30 -14.11 -2.85
CA ASP A 96 -3.48 -15.53 -2.51
C ASP A 96 -4.79 -15.75 -1.75
N GLY A 97 -5.91 -15.63 -2.46
CA GLY A 97 -7.24 -15.88 -1.90
C GLY A 97 -8.28 -14.84 -2.30
N LYS A 98 -9.33 -14.72 -1.49
CA LYS A 98 -10.41 -13.76 -1.68
C LYS A 98 -9.94 -12.35 -1.28
N VAL A 99 -10.30 -11.36 -2.09
CA VAL A 99 -10.23 -9.95 -1.73
C VAL A 99 -11.51 -9.56 -1.00
N LEU A 100 -11.38 -9.00 0.19
CA LEU A 100 -12.47 -8.52 1.04
C LEU A 100 -12.52 -7.00 0.96
N VAL A 101 -13.73 -6.45 0.81
CA VAL A 101 -13.95 -5.00 0.68
C VAL A 101 -15.02 -4.55 1.67
N ASP A 102 -14.73 -3.50 2.43
CA ASP A 102 -15.63 -2.87 3.38
C ASP A 102 -16.21 -3.87 4.39
N TYR A 103 -17.52 -4.13 4.30
CA TYR A 103 -18.23 -5.06 5.18
C TYR A 103 -17.89 -6.53 4.98
N ASP A 104 -17.21 -6.89 3.88
CA ASP A 104 -16.66 -8.23 3.70
C ASP A 104 -15.47 -8.49 4.63
N HIS A 105 -14.88 -7.44 5.23
CA HIS A 105 -13.84 -7.55 6.25
C HIS A 105 -14.44 -7.85 7.64
N LEU A 106 -13.69 -8.46 8.55
CA LEU A 106 -14.21 -9.03 9.81
C LEU A 106 -15.11 -8.08 10.63
N SER A 107 -16.41 -8.41 10.64
CA SER A 107 -17.48 -8.02 11.58
C SER A 107 -17.50 -6.56 12.09
N PRO A 108 -17.46 -5.52 11.23
CA PRO A 108 -17.98 -4.23 11.62
C PRO A 108 -19.47 -4.38 11.98
N GLN A 109 -19.93 -3.72 13.03
CA GLN A 109 -21.37 -3.64 13.27
C GLN A 109 -22.01 -2.97 12.05
N PRO A 110 -23.18 -3.43 11.58
CA PRO A 110 -23.90 -2.75 10.51
C PRO A 110 -24.00 -1.24 10.78
N GLY A 111 -23.62 -0.42 9.81
CA GLY A 111 -23.62 1.04 9.91
C GLY A 111 -22.30 1.67 10.37
N SER A 112 -21.31 0.89 10.85
CA SER A 112 -20.05 1.48 11.34
C SER A 112 -19.15 2.03 10.24
N LEU A 113 -19.36 1.64 8.97
CA LEU A 113 -18.59 2.12 7.82
C LEU A 113 -19.41 2.99 6.87
N ASP A 114 -20.74 3.10 7.03
CA ASP A 114 -21.62 3.73 6.04
C ASP A 114 -21.23 5.19 5.74
N ALA A 115 -20.91 5.97 6.79
CA ALA A 115 -20.47 7.34 6.62
C ALA A 115 -19.14 7.42 5.84
N LEU A 116 -18.19 6.53 6.18
CA LEU A 116 -16.90 6.45 5.48
C LEU A 116 -17.08 6.06 4.01
N MET A 117 -17.91 5.07 3.72
CA MET A 117 -18.20 4.63 2.36
C MET A 117 -18.93 5.71 1.57
N THR A 118 -19.84 6.46 2.20
CA THR A 118 -20.52 7.61 1.60
C THR A 118 -19.51 8.70 1.22
N ASP A 119 -18.48 8.89 2.05
CA ASP A 119 -17.38 9.81 1.80
C ASP A 119 -16.30 9.25 0.84
N GLY A 120 -16.52 8.06 0.28
CA GLY A 120 -15.64 7.41 -0.69
C GLY A 120 -14.46 6.63 -0.11
N TYR A 121 -14.44 6.41 1.21
CA TYR A 121 -13.43 5.57 1.86
C TYR A 121 -13.81 4.10 1.78
N HIS A 122 -12.85 3.29 1.36
CA HIS A 122 -13.00 1.84 1.30
C HIS A 122 -11.85 1.13 1.99
N LEU A 123 -12.14 0.00 2.61
CA LEU A 123 -11.15 -0.90 3.20
C LEU A 123 -11.02 -2.15 2.32
N VAL A 124 -9.85 -2.36 1.74
CA VAL A 124 -9.56 -3.55 0.91
C VAL A 124 -8.55 -4.41 1.61
N THR A 125 -8.90 -5.67 1.89
CA THR A 125 -8.00 -6.63 2.52
C THR A 125 -7.81 -7.85 1.66
N THR A 126 -6.56 -8.30 1.56
CA THR A 126 -6.20 -9.49 0.81
C THR A 126 -5.05 -10.22 1.48
N ASN A 127 -5.02 -11.54 1.33
CA ASN A 127 -3.81 -12.31 1.57
C ASN A 127 -2.85 -12.12 0.38
N ILE A 128 -1.57 -11.98 0.71
CA ILE A 128 -0.46 -11.86 -0.22
C ILE A 128 0.44 -13.08 -0.08
N LEU A 129 0.80 -13.68 -1.21
CA LEU A 129 1.92 -14.61 -1.32
C LEU A 129 3.11 -13.86 -1.91
N ALA A 130 4.12 -13.60 -1.09
CA ALA A 130 5.38 -12.99 -1.49
C ALA A 130 6.41 -14.10 -1.78
N THR A 131 7.06 -14.03 -2.93
CA THR A 131 8.14 -14.94 -3.34
C THR A 131 9.44 -14.18 -3.35
N TYR A 132 10.41 -14.66 -2.57
CA TYR A 132 11.73 -14.08 -2.40
C TYR A 132 12.72 -14.90 -3.21
N THR A 133 13.53 -14.24 -4.03
CA THR A 133 14.58 -14.85 -4.85
C THR A 133 15.85 -14.01 -4.77
N GLY A 134 17.02 -14.60 -4.60
CA GLY A 134 18.28 -13.86 -4.53
C GLY A 134 19.48 -14.66 -5.02
N ARG A 135 20.69 -14.26 -4.59
CA ARG A 135 21.92 -14.98 -4.92
C ARG A 135 21.92 -16.43 -4.42
N GLY A 136 22.56 -17.31 -5.18
CA GLY A 136 22.66 -18.73 -4.86
C GLY A 136 21.32 -19.44 -5.03
N ASP A 137 21.02 -20.37 -4.12
CA ASP A 137 19.77 -21.15 -4.12
C ASP A 137 18.69 -20.53 -3.22
N VAL A 138 18.79 -19.24 -2.88
CA VAL A 138 17.79 -18.58 -2.03
C VAL A 138 16.49 -18.42 -2.80
N SER A 139 15.51 -19.25 -2.47
CA SER A 139 14.12 -19.12 -2.91
C SER A 139 13.18 -19.58 -1.80
N TYR A 140 12.27 -18.70 -1.38
CA TYR A 140 11.25 -19.04 -0.40
C TYR A 140 10.00 -18.18 -0.57
N GLN A 141 8.92 -18.57 0.11
CA GLN A 141 7.64 -17.88 0.04
C GLN A 141 7.10 -17.57 1.42
N GLU A 142 6.47 -16.41 1.55
CA GLU A 142 5.76 -15.98 2.76
C GLU A 142 4.31 -15.63 2.43
N ARG A 143 3.43 -15.88 3.41
CA ARG A 143 2.02 -15.50 3.34
C ARG A 143 1.67 -14.58 4.49
N TYR A 144 1.03 -13.47 4.16
CA TYR A 144 0.51 -12.51 5.14
C TYR A 144 -0.68 -11.76 4.56
N ALA A 145 -1.52 -11.21 5.44
CA ALA A 145 -2.62 -10.36 5.03
C ALA A 145 -2.20 -8.89 5.00
N VAL A 146 -2.77 -8.15 4.06
CA VAL A 146 -2.57 -6.71 3.90
C VAL A 146 -3.95 -6.08 3.79
N SER A 147 -4.24 -5.12 4.67
CA SER A 147 -5.40 -4.24 4.51
C SER A 147 -4.94 -2.86 4.06
N VAL A 148 -5.69 -2.26 3.16
CA VAL A 148 -5.41 -0.96 2.56
C VAL A 148 -6.66 -0.11 2.67
N GLN A 149 -6.55 1.08 3.25
CA GLN A 149 -7.60 2.09 3.15
C GLN A 149 -7.37 2.95 1.92
N VAL A 150 -8.39 3.03 1.07
CA VAL A 150 -8.37 3.85 -0.14
C VAL A 150 -9.47 4.91 -0.04
N LEU A 151 -9.27 6.03 -0.71
CA LEU A 151 -10.27 7.08 -0.91
C LEU A 151 -10.50 7.26 -2.40
N CYS A 152 -11.73 7.22 -2.88
CA CYS A 152 -12.08 7.39 -4.29
C CYS A 152 -13.08 8.55 -4.44
N GLY A 153 -13.02 9.31 -5.53
CA GLY A 153 -13.98 10.36 -5.85
C GLY A 153 -13.79 11.72 -5.16
N ASN A 154 -12.92 11.81 -4.14
CA ASN A 154 -12.59 13.06 -3.45
C ASN A 154 -11.10 13.14 -3.11
N THR A 155 -10.26 12.83 -4.08
CA THR A 155 -8.81 12.77 -3.88
C THR A 155 -8.12 14.06 -4.30
N ALA A 156 -6.95 14.30 -3.71
CA ALA A 156 -6.00 15.32 -4.17
C ALA A 156 -4.78 14.60 -4.79
N PRO A 157 -4.76 14.37 -6.10
CA PRO A 157 -3.63 13.73 -6.76
C PRO A 157 -2.37 14.58 -6.69
N VAL A 158 -1.22 13.91 -6.63
CA VAL A 158 0.08 14.58 -6.77
C VAL A 158 0.19 15.13 -8.19
N GLU A 159 0.67 16.37 -8.31
CA GLU A 159 0.96 17.01 -9.59
C GLU A 159 1.87 16.09 -10.42
N SER A 160 1.57 15.92 -11.72
CA SER A 160 2.24 14.99 -12.67
C SER A 160 1.93 13.49 -12.58
N SER A 161 1.10 13.02 -11.63
CA SER A 161 0.73 11.59 -11.52
C SER A 161 -0.17 11.06 -12.66
N GLY A 162 -0.72 11.95 -13.50
CA GLY A 162 -1.71 11.59 -14.53
C GLY A 162 -3.09 11.24 -14.00
N GLN A 163 -3.28 11.23 -12.68
CA GLN A 163 -4.56 11.01 -12.01
C GLN A 163 -5.42 12.26 -11.96
N THR A 164 -6.71 12.03 -11.81
CA THR A 164 -7.76 13.02 -11.60
C THR A 164 -8.32 12.91 -10.17
N PRO A 165 -8.98 13.95 -9.64
CA PRO A 165 -9.62 13.89 -8.32
C PRO A 165 -10.70 12.80 -8.16
N ALA A 166 -11.17 12.21 -9.27
CA ALA A 166 -12.11 11.10 -9.24
C ALA A 166 -11.41 9.75 -8.97
N ASP A 167 -10.13 9.62 -9.33
CA ASP A 167 -9.37 8.40 -9.16
C ASP A 167 -9.13 8.11 -7.69
N CYS A 168 -8.99 6.82 -7.38
CA CYS A 168 -8.68 6.35 -6.04
C CYS A 168 -7.25 6.74 -5.65
N LYS A 169 -7.06 7.04 -4.37
CA LYS A 169 -5.77 7.31 -3.74
C LYS A 169 -5.63 6.53 -2.45
N LEU A 170 -4.39 6.27 -2.06
CA LEU A 170 -4.07 5.60 -0.82
C LEU A 170 -4.27 6.55 0.38
N ILE A 171 -4.92 6.06 1.43
CA ILE A 171 -5.01 6.76 2.72
C ILE A 171 -4.02 6.15 3.71
N ARG A 172 -4.00 4.82 3.85
CA ARG A 172 -3.05 4.12 4.73
C ARG A 172 -3.01 2.61 4.44
N PHE A 173 -1.93 1.98 4.86
CA PHE A 173 -1.86 0.53 5.02
C PHE A 173 -2.14 0.14 6.48
N PHE A 174 -2.89 -0.94 6.69
CA PHE A 174 -2.92 -1.65 7.96
C PHE A 174 -2.12 -2.94 7.80
N PRO A 175 -1.02 -3.08 8.51
CA PRO A 175 -0.33 -4.34 8.58
C PRO A 175 -1.14 -5.27 9.49
N GLU A 176 -1.61 -6.39 8.95
CA GLU A 176 -1.74 -7.56 9.80
C GLU A 176 -0.33 -7.97 10.20
N THR A 177 -0.12 -8.31 11.46
CA THR A 177 1.21 -8.60 12.01
C THR A 177 1.89 -9.66 11.14
N ARG A 178 2.97 -9.29 10.42
CA ARG A 178 3.91 -10.28 9.88
C ARG A 178 4.52 -10.96 11.11
N LYS A 179 4.22 -12.24 11.29
CA LYS A 179 4.80 -13.03 12.39
C LYS A 179 6.27 -13.29 12.15
#